data_AF-A0A3N1HAZ6-F1
#
_entry.id   AF-A0A3N1HAZ6-F1
#
_cell.length_a   1.000
_cell.length_b   1.000
_cell.length_c   1.000
_cell.angle_alpha   90.00
_cell.angle_beta   90.00
_cell.angle_gamma   90.00
#
_symmetry.space_group_name_H-M   'P 1'
#
loop_
_entity.id
_entity.type
_entity.pdbx_description
1 polymer ?
#
loop_
_entity_poly.entity_id
_entity_poly.type
_entity_poly.pdbx_seq_one_letter_code
_entity_poly.pdbx_strand_id
1 'polypeptide(L)'
;MARTPRLAAGRARALGLPTRGTTNPNRLRRVDRWVAHAHRDLLAAPDPLVVDLGYGSSPITTVELAARLRAVNPAVRVLGLELDAERVAAGKAVADPPALDFRRGGFELAGARPVLLRAFNVLRQYTEEQAAEAWDTMVGRLAPGGVLVEGTCDEIGRRCCWVALTSDGPRTFTLSCLPADLETPGDLAERLPKALIHHNVPGEKVHALLSELDACWATCAPFAPYGPRARWVESVRLLAERGWPVLDDRKRWRLGEVTLPWDVVSP
;
A
#
# COMPACT_ATOMS: atom_id res chain seq x y z
N MET A 1 -12.15 33.16 -2.72
CA MET A 1 -12.80 31.92 -3.20
C MET A 1 -11.75 31.10 -3.94
N ALA A 2 -11.25 30.03 -3.33
CA ALA A 2 -10.31 29.12 -3.98
C ALA A 2 -11.02 28.34 -5.10
N ARG A 3 -10.43 28.26 -6.29
CA ARG A 3 -11.01 27.53 -7.43
C ARG A 3 -11.02 26.03 -7.11
N THR A 4 -12.20 25.45 -7.05
CA THR A 4 -12.42 24.00 -6.99
C THR A 4 -11.67 23.32 -8.15
N PRO A 5 -10.76 22.37 -7.89
CA PRO A 5 -10.14 21.60 -8.96
C PRO A 5 -11.24 20.83 -9.70
N ARG A 6 -11.33 21.03 -11.02
CA ARG A 6 -12.32 20.34 -11.86
C ARG A 6 -11.98 18.85 -11.97
N LEU A 7 -12.87 18.00 -11.46
CA LEU A 7 -12.94 16.57 -11.74
C LEU A 7 -13.94 16.39 -12.91
N ALA A 8 -13.49 15.81 -14.03
CA ALA A 8 -14.24 15.42 -15.26
C ALA A 8 -14.73 16.57 -16.21
N ALA A 9 -14.94 16.44 -17.52
CA ALA A 9 -14.84 15.37 -18.53
C ALA A 9 -14.59 15.99 -19.94
N GLY A 10 -13.86 15.27 -20.83
CA GLY A 10 -13.74 15.58 -22.27
C GLY A 10 -12.42 15.09 -22.91
N ARG A 11 -12.53 14.11 -23.83
CA ARG A 11 -11.47 13.38 -24.59
C ARG A 11 -10.27 12.87 -23.76
N ALA A 12 -10.34 11.59 -23.35
CA ALA A 12 -9.22 10.75 -22.88
C ALA A 12 -8.11 11.46 -22.09
N ARG A 13 -8.49 12.20 -21.04
CA ARG A 13 -7.54 12.81 -20.11
C ARG A 13 -7.47 11.95 -18.86
N ALA A 14 -6.26 11.53 -18.50
CA ALA A 14 -6.03 10.64 -17.37
C ALA A 14 -6.52 11.26 -16.05
N LEU A 15 -7.18 10.44 -15.22
CA LEU A 15 -7.85 10.86 -13.99
C LEU A 15 -6.88 10.82 -12.80
N GLY A 16 -6.69 11.95 -12.14
CA GLY A 16 -5.93 12.03 -10.90
C GLY A 16 -5.05 13.28 -10.81
N LEU A 17 -4.25 13.35 -9.74
CA LEU A 17 -3.25 14.37 -9.51
C LEU A 17 -1.85 13.74 -9.62
N PRO A 18 -0.87 14.43 -10.25
CA PRO A 18 0.51 13.94 -10.28
C PRO A 18 1.05 13.69 -8.87
N THR A 19 1.76 12.59 -8.68
CA THR A 19 2.37 12.32 -7.38
C THR A 19 3.49 13.33 -7.09
N ARG A 20 3.45 13.90 -5.88
CA ARG A 20 4.53 14.74 -5.33
C ARG A 20 5.35 13.88 -4.38
N GLY A 21 6.67 13.80 -4.58
CA GLY A 21 7.54 13.15 -3.60
C GLY A 21 8.76 12.45 -4.18
N THR A 22 9.50 11.86 -3.26
CA THR A 22 10.75 11.15 -3.48
C THR A 22 10.51 9.73 -3.97
N THR A 23 11.19 9.33 -5.03
CA THR A 23 11.26 7.95 -5.47
C THR A 23 12.65 7.43 -5.15
N ASN A 24 12.73 6.52 -4.18
CA ASN A 24 13.99 5.97 -3.72
C ASN A 24 14.02 4.45 -3.98
N PRO A 25 15.18 3.87 -4.33
CA PRO A 25 15.34 2.44 -4.42
C PRO A 25 14.88 1.73 -3.14
N ASN A 26 14.23 0.58 -3.28
CA ASN A 26 13.68 -0.24 -2.21
C ASN A 26 12.62 0.43 -1.30
N ARG A 27 12.14 1.64 -1.63
CA ARG A 27 11.14 2.34 -0.81
C ARG A 27 9.85 1.53 -0.63
N LEU A 28 9.41 0.82 -1.66
CA LEU A 28 8.18 0.00 -1.60
C LEU A 28 8.44 -1.49 -1.34
N ARG A 29 9.68 -1.87 -0.99
CA ARG A 29 10.07 -3.28 -0.81
C ARG A 29 9.21 -4.03 0.21
N ARG A 30 8.71 -3.34 1.24
CA ARG A 30 7.85 -3.95 2.28
C ARG A 30 6.52 -4.41 1.69
N VAL A 31 5.80 -3.51 1.01
CA VAL A 31 4.53 -3.88 0.36
C VAL A 31 4.76 -4.88 -0.77
N ASP A 32 5.85 -4.79 -1.53
CA ASP A 32 6.13 -5.76 -2.60
C ASP A 32 6.25 -7.20 -2.08
N ARG A 33 6.97 -7.36 -0.95
CA ARG A 33 7.13 -8.66 -0.29
C ARG A 33 5.87 -9.13 0.42
N TRP A 34 5.02 -8.20 0.84
CA TRP A 34 3.71 -8.52 1.41
C TRP A 34 2.75 -8.97 0.30
N VAL A 35 2.66 -8.24 -0.80
CA VAL A 35 1.85 -8.61 -1.99
C VAL A 35 2.21 -10.00 -2.51
N ALA A 36 3.51 -10.29 -2.68
CA ALA A 36 3.97 -11.60 -3.11
C ALA A 36 3.55 -12.75 -2.18
N HIS A 37 3.31 -12.45 -0.90
CA HIS A 37 2.88 -13.42 0.09
C HIS A 37 1.35 -13.51 0.19
N ALA A 38 0.68 -12.39 0.44
CA ALA A 38 -0.75 -12.29 0.68
C ALA A 38 -1.60 -12.60 -0.57
N HIS A 39 -1.05 -12.33 -1.77
CA HIS A 39 -1.76 -12.50 -3.04
C HIS A 39 -1.04 -13.49 -3.97
N ARG A 40 -0.31 -14.45 -3.39
CA ARG A 40 0.41 -15.49 -4.15
C ARG A 40 -0.47 -16.23 -5.14
N ASP A 41 -1.73 -16.49 -4.81
CA ASP A 41 -2.64 -17.27 -5.65
C ASP A 41 -3.11 -16.45 -6.87
N LEU A 42 -3.35 -15.14 -6.70
CA LEU A 42 -3.61 -14.23 -7.81
C LEU A 42 -2.41 -14.10 -8.74
N LEU A 43 -1.21 -14.06 -8.18
CA LEU A 43 0.05 -13.99 -8.91
C LEU A 43 0.43 -15.32 -9.59
N ALA A 44 -0.17 -16.45 -9.19
CA ALA A 44 0.05 -17.76 -9.80
C ALA A 44 -0.82 -17.98 -11.06
N ALA A 45 -1.70 -17.05 -11.41
CA ALA A 45 -2.47 -17.11 -12.65
C ALA A 45 -1.54 -17.18 -13.89
N PRO A 46 -1.99 -17.73 -15.04
CA PRO A 46 -1.12 -17.95 -16.20
C PRO A 46 -0.51 -16.69 -16.82
N ASP A 47 -1.23 -15.57 -16.81
CA ASP A 47 -0.77 -14.28 -17.36
C ASP A 47 -1.25 -13.12 -16.46
N PRO A 48 -0.71 -12.99 -15.24
CA PRO A 48 -1.20 -12.03 -14.27
C PRO A 48 -0.67 -10.64 -14.61
N LEU A 49 -1.60 -9.71 -14.87
CA LEU A 49 -1.28 -8.30 -15.03
C LEU A 49 -1.30 -7.60 -13.67
N VAL A 50 -0.19 -6.96 -13.32
CA VAL A 50 -0.02 -6.11 -12.15
C VAL A 50 0.14 -4.67 -12.61
N VAL A 51 -0.56 -3.73 -11.99
CA VAL A 51 -0.42 -2.30 -12.27
C VAL A 51 0.16 -1.58 -11.06
N ASP A 52 1.14 -0.72 -11.31
CA ASP A 52 1.68 0.23 -10.35
C ASP A 52 1.23 1.64 -10.72
N LEU A 53 0.31 2.20 -9.95
CA LEU A 53 -0.29 3.50 -10.22
C LEU A 53 0.45 4.61 -9.48
N GLY A 54 0.91 5.62 -10.22
CA GLY A 54 1.57 6.79 -9.67
C GLY A 54 2.97 6.49 -9.15
N TYR A 55 3.79 5.77 -9.93
CA TYR A 55 5.10 5.26 -9.49
C TYR A 55 6.12 6.32 -9.04
N GLY A 56 5.88 7.60 -9.37
CA GLY A 56 6.65 8.73 -8.87
C GLY A 56 7.62 9.31 -9.89
N SER A 57 8.57 10.12 -9.41
CA SER A 57 9.56 10.82 -10.22
C SER A 57 10.52 9.90 -10.99
N SER A 58 10.63 8.63 -10.63
CA SER A 58 11.49 7.64 -11.28
C SER A 58 10.73 6.32 -11.45
N PRO A 59 10.97 5.54 -12.52
CA PRO A 59 10.33 4.24 -12.72
C PRO A 59 10.84 3.14 -11.77
N ILE A 60 11.83 3.43 -10.91
CA ILE A 60 12.56 2.41 -10.15
C ILE A 60 11.65 1.54 -9.25
N THR A 61 10.60 2.12 -8.66
CA THR A 61 9.64 1.39 -7.82
C THR A 61 8.81 0.38 -8.62
N THR A 62 8.51 0.66 -9.88
CA THR A 62 7.84 -0.27 -10.80
C THR A 62 8.80 -1.34 -11.30
N VAL A 63 10.04 -0.94 -11.66
CA VAL A 63 11.10 -1.88 -12.09
C VAL A 63 11.38 -2.91 -11.00
N GLU A 64 11.53 -2.47 -9.76
CA GLU A 64 11.77 -3.36 -8.63
C GLU A 64 10.58 -4.26 -8.32
N LEU A 65 9.34 -3.76 -8.45
CA LEU A 65 8.13 -4.58 -8.33
C LEU A 65 8.14 -5.70 -9.37
N ALA A 66 8.41 -5.37 -10.64
CA ALA A 66 8.49 -6.35 -11.72
C ALA A 66 9.55 -7.43 -11.45
N ALA A 67 10.75 -7.03 -11.04
CA ALA A 67 11.82 -7.95 -10.69
C ALA A 67 11.42 -8.91 -9.55
N ARG A 68 10.74 -8.40 -8.51
CA ARG A 68 10.28 -9.20 -7.36
C ARG A 68 9.18 -10.18 -7.73
N LEU A 69 8.16 -9.73 -8.44
CA LEU A 69 7.02 -10.57 -8.77
C LEU A 69 7.37 -11.62 -9.82
N ARG A 70 8.31 -11.33 -10.73
CA ARG A 70 8.80 -12.34 -11.68
C ARG A 70 9.62 -13.46 -11.05
N ALA A 71 10.21 -13.22 -9.88
CA ALA A 71 10.80 -14.29 -9.08
C ALA A 71 9.74 -15.23 -8.47
N VAL A 72 8.48 -14.79 -8.36
CA VAL A 72 7.34 -15.61 -7.92
C VAL A 72 6.72 -16.33 -9.12
N ASN A 73 6.45 -15.61 -10.20
CA ASN A 73 5.93 -16.16 -11.45
C ASN A 73 6.57 -15.41 -12.64
N PRO A 74 7.41 -16.07 -13.47
CA PRO A 74 8.08 -15.44 -14.60
C PRO A 74 7.15 -14.80 -15.65
N ALA A 75 5.88 -15.23 -15.69
CA ALA A 75 4.85 -14.72 -16.60
C ALA A 75 4.17 -13.43 -16.13
N VAL A 76 4.45 -12.95 -14.91
CA VAL A 76 3.88 -11.67 -14.42
C VAL A 76 4.28 -10.53 -15.35
N ARG A 77 3.27 -9.79 -15.81
CA ARG A 77 3.44 -8.52 -16.52
C ARG A 77 3.17 -7.36 -15.58
N VAL A 78 4.06 -6.39 -15.56
CA VAL A 78 3.90 -5.17 -14.76
C VAL A 78 3.74 -3.95 -15.67
N LEU A 79 2.70 -3.16 -15.40
CA LEU A 79 2.45 -1.89 -16.07
C LEU A 79 2.57 -0.73 -15.07
N GLY A 80 3.55 0.15 -15.29
CA GLY A 80 3.67 1.41 -14.56
C GLY A 80 2.80 2.50 -15.20
N LEU A 81 2.00 3.18 -14.39
CA LEU A 81 1.16 4.30 -14.83
C LEU A 81 1.57 5.62 -14.16
N GLU A 82 1.71 6.66 -14.97
CA GLU A 82 1.84 8.05 -14.51
C GLU A 82 1.06 9.02 -15.42
N LEU A 83 0.67 10.16 -14.88
CA LEU A 83 0.03 11.29 -15.56
C LEU A 83 1.04 12.16 -16.31
N ASP A 84 2.26 12.30 -15.77
CA ASP A 84 3.34 13.12 -16.30
C ASP A 84 4.04 12.44 -17.49
N ALA A 85 4.09 13.15 -18.63
CA ALA A 85 4.62 12.58 -19.87
C ALA A 85 6.14 12.36 -19.85
N GLU A 86 6.89 13.21 -19.14
CA GLU A 86 8.35 13.08 -19.04
C GLU A 86 8.71 11.87 -18.18
N ARG A 87 7.99 11.68 -17.06
CA ARG A 87 8.16 10.48 -16.22
C ARG A 87 7.79 9.21 -16.96
N VAL A 88 6.74 9.24 -17.80
CA VAL A 88 6.38 8.11 -18.67
C VAL A 88 7.46 7.85 -19.71
N ALA A 89 8.04 8.89 -20.33
CA ALA A 89 9.14 8.74 -21.27
C ALA A 89 10.38 8.12 -20.61
N ALA A 90 10.72 8.54 -19.39
CA ALA A 90 11.80 7.94 -18.60
C ALA A 90 11.53 6.47 -18.27
N GLY A 91 10.29 6.12 -17.92
CA GLY A 91 9.87 4.72 -17.73
C GLY A 91 10.04 3.89 -19.01
N LYS A 92 9.57 4.41 -20.15
CA LYS A 92 9.70 3.73 -21.45
C LYS A 92 11.16 3.46 -21.85
N ALA A 93 12.10 4.31 -21.44
CA ALA A 93 13.52 4.10 -21.70
C ALA A 93 14.11 2.86 -20.99
N VAL A 94 13.43 2.35 -19.95
CA VAL A 94 13.84 1.15 -19.18
C VAL A 94 12.80 0.03 -19.26
N ALA A 95 11.84 0.12 -20.18
CA ALA A 95 10.82 -0.92 -20.38
C ALA A 95 11.44 -2.20 -20.96
N ASP A 96 10.82 -3.34 -20.66
CA ASP A 96 11.16 -4.65 -21.20
C ASP A 96 9.87 -5.40 -21.56
N PRO A 97 9.15 -5.01 -22.64
CA PRO A 97 7.86 -5.60 -22.95
C PRO A 97 7.99 -7.08 -23.39
N PRO A 98 7.04 -7.96 -23.02
CA PRO A 98 5.79 -7.64 -22.32
C PRO A 98 5.90 -7.66 -20.79
N ALA A 99 7.07 -7.96 -20.22
CA ALA A 99 7.27 -8.15 -18.79
C ALA A 99 7.14 -6.84 -17.99
N LEU A 100 7.61 -5.73 -18.55
CA LEU A 100 7.53 -4.40 -17.95
C LEU A 100 7.23 -3.35 -19.03
N ASP A 101 6.15 -2.59 -18.85
CA ASP A 101 5.76 -1.49 -19.73
C ASP A 101 5.34 -0.25 -18.92
N PHE A 102 5.33 0.91 -19.56
CA PHE A 102 4.97 2.20 -18.97
C PHE A 102 4.03 2.98 -19.87
N ARG A 103 2.93 3.47 -19.29
CA ARG A 103 1.90 4.21 -20.03
C ARG A 103 1.43 5.42 -19.26
N ARG A 104 0.93 6.39 -20.03
CA ARG A 104 0.20 7.50 -19.45
C ARG A 104 -1.18 7.04 -19.00
N GLY A 105 -1.51 7.24 -17.73
CA GLY A 105 -2.78 6.80 -17.16
C GLY A 105 -2.93 7.20 -15.70
N GLY A 106 -4.18 7.24 -15.25
CA GLY A 106 -4.59 7.55 -13.89
C GLY A 106 -5.51 6.47 -13.32
N PHE A 107 -6.53 6.86 -12.56
CA PHE A 107 -7.50 5.94 -11.94
C PHE A 107 -8.29 5.08 -12.94
N GLU A 108 -8.38 5.50 -14.21
CA GLU A 108 -8.94 4.70 -15.31
C GLU A 108 -8.01 3.57 -15.80
N LEU A 109 -6.81 3.47 -15.22
CA LEU A 109 -5.79 2.45 -15.46
C LEU A 109 -5.34 2.33 -16.93
N ALA A 110 -5.48 3.40 -17.72
CA ALA A 110 -5.28 3.38 -19.17
C ALA A 110 -6.05 2.23 -19.87
N GLY A 111 -7.23 1.88 -19.33
CA GLY A 111 -8.07 0.78 -19.83
C GLY A 111 -7.61 -0.63 -19.43
N ALA A 112 -6.52 -0.76 -18.67
CA ALA A 112 -6.06 -2.05 -18.16
C ALA A 112 -7.04 -2.65 -17.13
N ARG A 113 -7.04 -3.98 -17.02
CA ARG A 113 -7.78 -4.72 -15.99
C ARG A 113 -6.86 -5.67 -15.23
N PRO A 114 -6.10 -5.16 -14.24
CA PRO A 114 -5.13 -5.98 -13.53
C PRO A 114 -5.78 -6.91 -12.50
N VAL A 115 -5.09 -8.01 -12.19
CA VAL A 115 -5.42 -8.85 -11.02
C VAL A 115 -4.91 -8.24 -9.72
N LEU A 116 -3.92 -7.34 -9.80
CA LEU A 116 -3.40 -6.59 -8.67
C LEU A 116 -3.03 -5.16 -9.06
N LEU A 117 -3.53 -4.20 -8.29
CA LEU A 117 -3.22 -2.78 -8.44
C LEU A 117 -2.53 -2.29 -7.16
N ARG A 118 -1.32 -1.75 -7.28
CA ARG A 118 -0.62 -1.05 -6.20
C ARG A 118 -0.76 0.46 -6.40
N ALA A 119 -1.24 1.18 -5.38
CA ALA A 119 -1.34 2.65 -5.40
C ALA A 119 -0.78 3.23 -4.09
N PHE A 120 0.52 3.55 -4.07
CA PHE A 120 1.21 4.04 -2.86
C PHE A 120 1.48 5.53 -2.91
N ASN A 121 1.12 6.24 -1.84
CA ASN A 121 1.24 7.69 -1.68
C ASN A 121 0.47 8.52 -2.72
N VAL A 122 -0.48 7.90 -3.45
CA VAL A 122 -1.25 8.54 -4.51
C VAL A 122 -2.35 9.44 -3.92
N LEU A 123 -3.07 8.96 -2.91
CA LEU A 123 -4.27 9.63 -2.38
C LEU A 123 -4.01 10.64 -1.26
N ARG A 124 -2.75 10.92 -0.91
CA ARG A 124 -2.40 11.76 0.27
C ARG A 124 -2.97 13.18 0.22
N GLN A 125 -3.16 13.73 -0.98
CA GLN A 125 -3.62 15.12 -1.19
C GLN A 125 -5.13 15.24 -1.40
N TYR A 126 -5.83 14.11 -1.40
CA TYR A 126 -7.26 14.04 -1.64
C TYR A 126 -8.01 14.29 -0.33
N THR A 127 -9.27 14.72 -0.42
CA THR A 127 -10.20 14.60 0.71
C THR A 127 -10.57 13.14 0.93
N GLU A 128 -11.23 12.83 2.04
CA GLU A 128 -11.66 11.47 2.33
C GLU A 128 -12.70 10.98 1.33
N GLU A 129 -13.66 11.83 0.97
CA GLU A 129 -14.70 11.54 -0.02
C GLU A 129 -14.09 11.28 -1.39
N GLN A 130 -13.12 12.11 -1.81
CA GLN A 130 -12.43 11.90 -3.08
C GLN A 130 -11.56 10.63 -3.09
N ALA A 131 -11.03 10.22 -1.93
CA ALA A 131 -10.31 8.96 -1.81
C ALA A 131 -11.25 7.76 -1.96
N ALA A 132 -12.46 7.83 -1.38
CA ALA A 132 -13.50 6.82 -1.57
C ALA A 132 -13.93 6.72 -3.04
N GLU A 133 -14.20 7.85 -3.71
CA GLU A 133 -14.51 7.87 -5.15
C GLU A 133 -13.38 7.28 -6.02
N ALA A 134 -12.12 7.54 -5.64
CA ALA A 134 -10.96 6.97 -6.31
C ALA A 134 -10.86 5.45 -6.10
N TRP A 135 -11.16 4.95 -4.89
CA TRP A 135 -11.27 3.52 -4.61
C TRP A 135 -12.32 2.86 -5.51
N ASP A 136 -13.55 3.40 -5.57
CA ASP A 136 -14.61 2.87 -6.42
C ASP A 136 -14.19 2.79 -7.89
N THR A 137 -13.56 3.86 -8.39
CA THR A 137 -13.06 3.94 -9.76
C THR A 137 -12.00 2.87 -10.03
N MET A 138 -11.01 2.73 -9.15
CA MET A 138 -9.91 1.77 -9.31
C MET A 138 -10.38 0.33 -9.18
N VAL A 139 -11.20 0.02 -8.17
CA VAL A 139 -11.76 -1.31 -7.92
C VAL A 139 -12.64 -1.75 -9.09
N GLY A 140 -13.46 -0.85 -9.65
CA GLY A 140 -14.29 -1.14 -10.82
C GLY A 140 -13.51 -1.51 -12.09
N ARG A 141 -12.20 -1.23 -12.13
CA ARG A 141 -11.31 -1.57 -13.27
C ARG A 141 -10.60 -2.90 -13.11
N LEU A 142 -10.54 -3.47 -11.90
CA LEU A 142 -9.84 -4.73 -11.65
C LEU A 142 -10.43 -5.88 -12.49
N ALA A 143 -9.60 -6.89 -12.75
CA ALA A 143 -10.07 -8.18 -13.23
C ALA A 143 -10.95 -8.85 -12.15
N PRO A 144 -11.82 -9.81 -12.51
CA PRO A 144 -12.59 -10.57 -11.52
C PRO A 144 -11.68 -11.18 -10.45
N GLY A 145 -12.04 -10.99 -9.18
CA GLY A 145 -11.23 -11.43 -8.03
C GLY A 145 -9.95 -10.63 -7.79
N GLY A 146 -9.72 -9.54 -8.53
CA GLY A 146 -8.55 -8.69 -8.38
C GLY A 146 -8.56 -7.88 -7.09
N VAL A 147 -7.37 -7.38 -6.71
CA VAL A 147 -7.15 -6.63 -5.47
C VAL A 147 -6.50 -5.28 -5.74
N LEU A 148 -7.00 -4.24 -5.09
CA LEU A 148 -6.30 -2.95 -4.93
C LEU A 148 -5.56 -2.95 -3.59
N VAL A 149 -4.28 -2.61 -3.61
CA VAL A 149 -3.47 -2.33 -2.41
C VAL A 149 -3.15 -0.84 -2.40
N GLU A 150 -3.90 -0.08 -1.62
CA GLU A 150 -3.73 1.36 -1.44
C GLU A 150 -3.01 1.63 -0.13
N GLY A 151 -2.03 2.52 -0.13
CA GLY A 151 -1.28 2.78 1.09
C GLY A 151 -0.42 4.02 1.05
N THR A 152 0.21 4.29 2.18
CA THR A 152 1.16 5.38 2.35
C THR A 152 2.40 4.87 3.06
N CYS A 153 3.55 5.34 2.61
CA CYS A 153 4.82 5.16 3.30
C CYS A 153 5.59 6.47 3.48
N ASP A 154 6.55 6.47 4.39
CA ASP A 154 7.58 7.48 4.52
C ASP A 154 8.54 7.50 3.32
N GLU A 155 9.46 8.45 3.33
CA GLU A 155 10.32 8.80 2.20
C GLU A 155 11.36 7.71 1.91
N ILE A 156 11.66 6.86 2.90
CA ILE A 156 12.63 5.78 2.83
C ILE A 156 12.01 4.37 2.92
N GLY A 157 10.70 4.26 3.10
CA GLY A 157 9.99 2.97 3.09
C GLY A 157 10.13 2.17 4.38
N ARG A 158 10.32 2.84 5.52
CA ARG A 158 10.48 2.22 6.83
C ARG A 158 9.23 2.32 7.70
N ARG A 159 8.28 3.20 7.39
CA ARG A 159 6.99 3.33 8.07
C ARG A 159 5.89 3.33 7.01
N CYS A 160 5.04 2.32 7.02
CA CYS A 160 4.05 2.09 5.98
C CYS A 160 2.73 1.63 6.59
N CYS A 161 1.61 2.08 6.03
CA CYS A 161 0.29 1.51 6.28
C CYS A 161 -0.43 1.31 4.95
N TRP A 162 -1.20 0.24 4.81
CA TRP A 162 -1.99 0.00 3.60
C TRP A 162 -3.27 -0.79 3.86
N VAL A 163 -4.20 -0.66 2.93
CA VAL A 163 -5.47 -1.37 2.87
C VAL A 163 -5.47 -2.24 1.61
N ALA A 164 -5.93 -3.48 1.74
CA ALA A 164 -6.26 -4.32 0.60
C ALA A 164 -7.77 -4.32 0.38
N LEU A 165 -8.20 -4.01 -0.84
CA LEU A 165 -9.59 -3.86 -1.26
C LEU A 165 -9.93 -4.81 -2.40
N THR A 166 -11.16 -5.27 -2.39
CA THR A 166 -11.76 -6.11 -3.44
C THR A 166 -13.03 -5.44 -3.96
N SER A 167 -13.73 -6.07 -4.91
CA SER A 167 -15.08 -5.66 -5.32
C SER A 167 -16.07 -5.60 -4.16
N ASP A 168 -15.83 -6.35 -3.09
CA ASP A 168 -16.69 -6.39 -1.89
C ASP A 168 -16.31 -5.33 -0.86
N GLY A 169 -15.38 -4.44 -1.20
CA GLY A 169 -14.87 -3.39 -0.31
C GLY A 169 -13.53 -3.73 0.36
N PRO A 170 -13.11 -2.92 1.35
CA PRO A 170 -11.88 -3.12 2.10
C PRO A 170 -11.90 -4.42 2.90
N ARG A 171 -10.79 -5.17 2.86
CA ARG A 171 -10.69 -6.51 3.46
C ARG A 171 -9.71 -6.55 4.63
N THR A 172 -8.53 -5.97 4.44
CA THR A 172 -7.48 -5.98 5.47
C THR A 172 -6.80 -4.63 5.59
N PHE A 173 -6.34 -4.34 6.80
CA PHE A 173 -5.44 -3.23 7.10
C PHE A 173 -4.10 -3.79 7.61
N THR A 174 -2.99 -3.26 7.10
CA THR A 174 -1.65 -3.68 7.49
C THR A 174 -0.81 -2.49 7.90
N LEU A 175 -0.16 -2.63 9.06
CA LEU A 175 0.94 -1.78 9.51
C LEU A 175 2.27 -2.47 9.18
N SER A 176 3.26 -1.72 8.69
CA SER A 176 4.61 -2.23 8.48
C SER A 176 5.70 -1.22 8.84
N CYS A 177 6.66 -1.64 9.65
CA CYS A 177 7.71 -0.77 10.15
C CYS A 177 9.12 -1.42 10.12
N LEU A 178 10.17 -0.60 10.17
CA LEU A 178 11.44 -1.00 10.75
C LEU A 178 11.33 -0.77 12.27
N PRO A 179 11.25 -1.82 13.12
CA PRO A 179 11.01 -1.61 14.55
C PRO A 179 12.10 -0.80 15.27
N ALA A 180 13.31 -0.77 14.72
CA ALA A 180 14.42 0.01 15.28
C ALA A 180 14.24 1.54 15.13
N ASP A 181 13.35 1.96 14.23
CA ASP A 181 13.07 3.37 13.94
C ASP A 181 11.80 3.86 14.64
N LEU A 182 11.23 3.08 15.56
CA LEU A 182 10.04 3.46 16.32
C LEU A 182 10.43 3.83 17.74
N GLU A 183 9.93 4.96 18.22
CA GLU A 183 9.82 5.22 19.65
C GLU A 183 8.65 4.40 20.20
N THR A 184 7.50 4.54 19.54
CA THR A 184 6.29 3.76 19.76
C THR A 184 5.66 3.30 18.45
N PRO A 185 4.90 2.19 18.43
CA PRO A 185 4.08 1.82 17.28
C PRO A 185 3.16 2.94 16.76
N GLY A 186 2.68 3.82 17.63
CA GLY A 186 1.88 5.00 17.31
C GLY A 186 2.54 5.95 16.30
N ASP A 187 3.87 5.94 16.16
CA ASP A 187 4.61 6.70 15.14
C ASP A 187 4.18 6.35 13.70
N LEU A 188 3.50 5.21 13.49
CA LEU A 188 2.94 4.82 12.20
C LEU A 188 1.70 5.62 11.81
N ALA A 189 1.04 6.30 12.76
CA ALA A 189 -0.17 7.09 12.54
C ALA A 189 -0.03 8.13 11.40
N GLU A 190 1.15 8.74 11.28
CA GLU A 190 1.46 9.72 10.24
C GLU A 190 1.36 9.17 8.80
N ARG A 191 1.38 7.84 8.67
CA ARG A 191 1.32 7.12 7.40
C ARG A 191 0.02 6.35 7.22
N LEU A 192 -0.99 6.61 8.07
CA LEU A 192 -2.33 6.09 7.85
C LEU A 192 -2.86 6.53 6.48
N PRO A 193 -3.57 5.66 5.75
CA PRO A 193 -4.24 6.01 4.51
C PRO A 193 -5.31 7.08 4.75
N LYS A 194 -5.76 7.73 3.67
CA LYS A 194 -6.71 8.84 3.79
C LYS A 194 -8.02 8.45 4.48
N ALA A 195 -8.45 7.19 4.29
CA ALA A 195 -9.62 6.60 4.92
C ALA A 195 -9.51 6.41 6.46
N LEU A 196 -8.33 6.58 7.06
CA LEU A 196 -8.11 6.35 8.49
C LEU A 196 -7.44 7.51 9.22
N ILE A 197 -6.64 8.32 8.53
CA ILE A 197 -5.76 9.31 9.18
C ILE A 197 -6.51 10.36 10.02
N HIS A 198 -7.69 10.78 9.55
CA HIS A 198 -8.53 11.76 10.27
C HIS A 198 -9.35 11.14 11.39
N HIS A 199 -9.49 9.81 11.39
CA HIS A 199 -10.17 9.02 12.42
C HIS A 199 -9.20 8.54 13.51
N ASN A 200 -7.92 8.92 13.48
CA ASN A 200 -6.99 8.61 14.55
C ASN A 200 -7.19 9.55 15.76
N VAL A 201 -8.35 9.48 16.40
CA VAL A 201 -8.75 10.26 17.57
C VAL A 201 -9.41 9.36 18.63
N PRO A 202 -9.37 9.72 19.93
CA PRO A 202 -10.02 8.93 20.97
C PRO A 202 -11.49 8.63 20.68
N GLY A 203 -11.89 7.36 20.85
CA GLY A 203 -13.24 6.86 20.54
C GLY A 203 -13.32 6.09 19.22
N GLU A 204 -12.38 6.32 18.31
CA GLU A 204 -12.32 5.64 17.02
C GLU A 204 -11.52 4.33 17.08
N LYS A 205 -11.89 3.37 16.21
CA LYS A 205 -11.29 2.03 16.23
C LYS A 205 -9.81 2.01 15.87
N VAL A 206 -9.39 2.79 14.87
CA VAL A 206 -7.98 2.87 14.47
C VAL A 206 -7.10 3.45 15.58
N HIS A 207 -7.62 4.45 16.32
CA HIS A 207 -6.95 4.99 17.48
C HIS A 207 -6.85 3.96 18.61
N ALA A 208 -7.93 3.19 18.85
CA ALA A 208 -7.91 2.09 19.82
C ALA A 208 -6.86 1.02 19.47
N LEU A 209 -6.74 0.64 18.19
CA LEU A 209 -5.71 -0.29 17.73
C LEU A 209 -4.30 0.23 18.02
N LEU A 210 -4.00 1.47 17.64
CA LEU A 210 -2.66 2.05 17.83
C LEU A 210 -2.33 2.22 19.32
N SER A 211 -3.29 2.69 20.12
CA SER A 211 -3.14 2.81 21.58
C SER A 211 -2.88 1.47 22.24
N GLU A 212 -3.60 0.42 21.82
CA GLU A 212 -3.41 -0.93 22.36
C GLU A 212 -2.04 -1.51 21.96
N LEU A 213 -1.61 -1.26 20.73
CA LEU A 213 -0.30 -1.69 20.26
C LEU A 213 0.83 -0.95 21.00
N ASP A 214 0.66 0.33 21.32
CA ASP A 214 1.58 1.09 22.18
C ASP A 214 1.64 0.52 23.60
N ALA A 215 0.50 0.17 24.19
CA ALA A 215 0.44 -0.47 25.50
C ALA A 215 1.12 -1.85 25.49
N CYS A 216 0.94 -2.63 24.43
CA CYS A 216 1.65 -3.90 24.24
C CYS A 216 3.16 -3.66 24.12
N TRP A 217 3.58 -2.68 23.33
CA TRP A 217 4.99 -2.33 23.16
C TRP A 217 5.66 -1.89 24.46
N ALA A 218 4.96 -1.08 25.27
CA ALA A 218 5.41 -0.69 26.61
C ALA A 218 5.52 -1.91 27.54
N THR A 219 4.53 -2.80 27.54
CA THR A 219 4.55 -4.05 28.32
C THR A 219 5.73 -4.93 27.92
N CYS A 220 6.06 -4.98 26.63
CA CYS A 220 7.18 -5.77 26.10
C CYS A 220 8.54 -5.07 26.21
N ALA A 221 8.68 -3.98 26.97
CA ALA A 221 9.97 -3.32 27.22
C ALA A 221 11.09 -4.27 27.71
N PRO A 222 10.83 -5.30 28.55
CA PRO A 222 11.84 -6.28 28.94
C PRO A 222 12.46 -7.07 27.78
N PHE A 223 11.86 -7.05 26.59
CA PHE A 223 12.42 -7.69 25.38
C PHE A 223 13.44 -6.81 24.64
N ALA A 224 13.66 -5.56 25.07
CA ALA A 224 14.63 -4.65 24.45
C ALA A 224 16.06 -5.23 24.32
N PRO A 225 16.61 -5.99 25.29
CA PRO A 225 17.93 -6.62 25.15
C PRO A 225 18.04 -7.63 23.99
N TYR A 226 16.92 -8.21 23.55
CA TYR A 226 16.87 -9.11 22.39
C TYR A 226 16.68 -8.37 21.05
N GLY A 227 16.65 -7.03 21.10
CA GLY A 227 16.55 -6.14 19.97
C GLY A 227 15.09 -5.77 19.59
N PRO A 228 14.93 -4.67 18.83
CA PRO A 228 13.62 -4.08 18.53
C PRO A 228 12.71 -5.01 17.72
N ARG A 229 13.30 -5.90 16.91
CA ARG A 229 12.56 -6.93 16.17
C ARG A 229 11.93 -7.96 17.11
N ALA A 230 12.64 -8.39 18.15
CA ALA A 230 12.10 -9.34 19.13
C ALA A 230 10.98 -8.68 19.94
N ARG A 231 11.19 -7.44 20.38
CA ARG A 231 10.16 -6.64 21.05
C ARG A 231 8.90 -6.46 20.20
N TRP A 232 9.04 -6.16 18.91
CA TRP A 232 7.91 -6.03 17.98
C TRP A 232 7.09 -7.33 17.87
N VAL A 233 7.79 -8.44 17.62
CA VAL A 233 7.14 -9.76 17.52
C VAL A 233 6.36 -10.08 18.79
N GLU A 234 6.93 -9.77 19.95
CA GLU A 234 6.27 -10.00 21.24
C GLU A 234 5.08 -9.06 21.47
N SER A 235 5.19 -7.80 21.02
CA SER A 235 4.10 -6.83 21.11
C SER A 235 2.91 -7.26 20.26
N VAL A 236 3.14 -7.75 19.04
CA VAL A 236 2.08 -8.29 18.17
C VAL A 236 1.49 -9.58 18.74
N ARG A 237 2.31 -10.45 19.34
CA ARG A 237 1.85 -11.65 20.04
C ARG A 237 0.90 -11.28 21.17
N LEU A 238 1.29 -10.31 22.01
CA LEU A 238 0.48 -9.81 23.13
C LEU A 238 -0.81 -9.13 22.64
N LEU A 239 -0.76 -8.35 21.55
CA LEU A 239 -1.94 -7.77 20.94
C LEU A 239 -2.97 -8.85 20.55
N ALA A 240 -2.51 -9.95 19.93
CA ALA A 240 -3.36 -11.09 19.61
C ALA A 240 -3.91 -11.81 20.85
N GLU A 241 -3.10 -11.99 21.90
CA GLU A 241 -3.56 -12.54 23.18
C GLU A 241 -4.63 -11.68 23.86
N ARG A 242 -4.59 -10.37 23.64
CA ARG A 242 -5.61 -9.42 24.11
C ARG A 242 -6.88 -9.41 23.25
N GLY A 243 -7.00 -10.33 22.29
CA GLY A 243 -8.23 -10.60 21.55
C GLY A 243 -8.34 -9.90 20.20
N TRP A 244 -7.30 -9.19 19.74
CA TRP A 244 -7.31 -8.61 18.39
C TRP A 244 -7.12 -9.70 17.33
N PRO A 245 -7.91 -9.69 16.24
CA PRO A 245 -7.87 -10.72 15.20
C PRO A 245 -6.68 -10.51 14.24
N VAL A 246 -5.46 -10.80 14.68
CA VAL A 246 -4.26 -10.75 13.83
C VAL A 246 -4.27 -11.94 12.85
N LEU A 247 -4.11 -11.69 11.54
CA LEU A 247 -4.26 -12.71 10.48
C LEU A 247 -2.99 -13.52 10.20
N ASP A 248 -1.83 -12.87 10.27
CA ASP A 248 -0.53 -13.46 9.91
C ASP A 248 0.19 -14.13 11.10
N ASP A 249 1.30 -14.80 10.82
CA ASP A 249 2.11 -15.49 11.82
C ASP A 249 3.40 -14.74 12.23
N ARG A 250 4.13 -15.34 13.17
CA ARG A 250 5.43 -14.87 13.66
C ARG A 250 6.45 -14.61 12.53
N LYS A 251 6.39 -15.28 11.38
CA LYS A 251 7.32 -15.05 10.26
C LYS A 251 7.08 -13.68 9.64
N ARG A 252 5.82 -13.25 9.49
CA ARG A 252 5.47 -11.90 9.01
C ARG A 252 5.73 -10.85 10.07
N TRP A 253 5.42 -11.11 11.35
CA TRP A 253 5.70 -10.15 12.42
C TRP A 253 7.18 -9.85 12.54
N ARG A 254 8.02 -10.86 12.32
CA ARG A 254 9.47 -10.68 12.24
C ARG A 254 9.92 -9.73 11.12
N LEU A 255 9.10 -9.43 10.11
CA LEU A 255 9.39 -8.42 9.09
C LEU A 255 8.96 -7.01 9.52
N GLY A 256 8.39 -6.86 10.73
CA GLY A 256 7.85 -5.61 11.24
C GLY A 256 6.42 -5.37 10.77
N GLU A 257 5.66 -6.43 10.47
CA GLU A 257 4.31 -6.33 9.90
C GLU A 257 3.25 -6.83 10.88
N VAL A 258 2.07 -6.22 10.86
CA VAL A 258 0.85 -6.75 11.49
C VAL A 258 -0.34 -6.45 10.58
N THR A 259 -1.09 -7.50 10.24
CA THR A 259 -2.28 -7.43 9.39
C THR A 259 -3.51 -7.80 10.21
N LEU A 260 -4.56 -7.00 10.11
CA LEU A 260 -5.86 -7.23 10.72
C LEU A 260 -6.97 -7.16 9.66
N PRO A 261 -8.12 -7.81 9.88
CA PRO A 261 -9.36 -7.51 9.18
C PRO A 261 -9.68 -6.02 9.17
N TRP A 262 -10.30 -5.51 8.12
CA TRP A 262 -10.64 -4.09 8.02
C TRP A 262 -11.71 -3.63 9.04
N ASP A 263 -12.66 -4.49 9.37
CA ASP A 263 -13.80 -4.18 10.25
C ASP A 263 -13.40 -3.73 11.66
N VAL A 264 -12.22 -4.16 12.14
CA VAL A 264 -11.68 -3.72 13.44
C VAL A 264 -11.01 -2.35 13.41
N VAL A 265 -10.90 -1.72 12.23
CA VAL A 265 -10.37 -0.35 12.08
C VAL A 265 -11.26 0.55 11.23
N SER A 266 -12.35 0.04 10.65
CA SER A 266 -13.27 0.84 9.85
C SER A 266 -13.75 2.05 10.66
N PRO A 267 -13.85 3.24 10.04
CA PRO A 267 -14.61 4.35 10.62
C PRO A 267 -16.07 3.95 10.91
#